data_AF-A0A455U5T7-F1
#
_entry.id   AF-A0A455U5T7-F1
#
_cell.length_a   1.000
_cell.length_b   1.000
_cell.length_c   1.000
_cell.angle_alpha   90.00
_cell.angle_beta   90.00
_cell.angle_gamma   90.00
#
_symmetry.space_group_name_H-M   'P 1'
#
loop_
_entity.id
_entity.type
_entity.pdbx_description
1 polymer ?
#
loop_
_entity_poly.entity_id
_entity_poly.type
_entity_poly.pdbx_seq_one_letter_code
_entity_poly.pdbx_strand_id
1 'polypeptide(L)'
;MEWLNDNAQAISAVASICTLFVWVFYAQLLYNGYVRQRRPRVIINRGKGIGVEAICLISNMSSEAIYIQHLITVLHTQKRSYSLDVVEYQQRGSEQEENSYHTFQGPLASGGYLNIQSFGDIVSQIKAYWEIEDNLLHEQNIQLEIRVIAIYGSEDMPTGATRTFNLDLDASPNHQLIPVNVDTDRLNSRSQRKRVLEWAKEIETHKAR
;
A
#
# COMPACT_ATOMS: atom_id res chain seq x y z
N MET A 1 35.61 -14.78 55.82
CA MET A 1 34.13 -14.74 55.76
C MET A 1 33.58 -13.34 56.03
N GLU A 2 34.22 -12.49 56.83
CA GLU A 2 33.73 -11.11 57.14
C GLU A 2 33.67 -10.16 55.93
N TRP A 3 34.65 -10.21 55.00
CA TRP A 3 34.68 -9.31 53.84
C TRP A 3 33.46 -9.41 52.91
N LEU A 4 32.93 -10.63 52.74
CA LEU A 4 31.71 -10.88 51.96
C LEU A 4 30.48 -10.29 52.65
N ASN A 5 30.47 -10.25 53.98
CA ASN A 5 29.36 -9.72 54.77
C ASN A 5 29.37 -8.18 54.76
N ASP A 6 30.55 -7.58 54.91
CA ASP A 6 30.73 -6.10 54.87
C ASP A 6 30.37 -5.50 53.50
N ASN A 7 30.61 -6.25 52.41
CA ASN A 7 30.30 -5.82 51.05
C ASN A 7 29.01 -6.46 50.49
N ALA A 8 28.28 -7.25 51.29
CA ALA A 8 27.08 -7.97 50.84
C ALA A 8 26.03 -7.04 50.24
N GLN A 9 25.87 -5.84 50.83
CA GLN A 9 24.93 -4.84 50.34
C GLN A 9 25.34 -4.27 48.98
N ALA A 10 26.63 -3.99 48.78
CA ALA A 10 27.15 -3.51 47.49
C ALA A 10 27.06 -4.60 46.41
N ILE A 11 27.41 -5.85 46.76
CA ILE A 11 27.29 -7.00 45.85
C ILE A 11 25.82 -7.24 45.47
N SER A 12 24.90 -7.17 46.43
CA SER A 12 23.47 -7.30 46.18
C SER A 12 22.94 -6.17 45.29
N ALA A 13 23.35 -4.92 45.53
CA ALA A 13 22.97 -3.78 44.69
C ALA A 13 23.45 -3.93 43.25
N VAL A 14 24.72 -4.35 43.05
CA VAL A 14 25.28 -4.63 41.72
C VAL A 14 24.52 -5.78 41.05
N ALA A 15 24.23 -6.86 41.79
CA ALA A 15 23.45 -7.98 41.27
C ALA A 15 22.04 -7.53 40.83
N SER A 16 21.35 -6.70 41.62
CA SER A 16 20.04 -6.13 41.26
C SER A 16 20.10 -5.26 40.00
N ILE A 17 21.14 -4.43 39.85
CA ILE A 17 21.35 -3.61 38.64
C ILE A 17 21.59 -4.53 37.43
N CYS A 18 22.43 -5.56 37.56
CA CYS A 18 22.65 -6.54 36.50
C CYS A 18 21.35 -7.26 36.10
N THR A 19 20.54 -7.68 37.08
CA THR A 19 19.23 -8.28 36.82
C THR A 19 18.30 -7.30 36.09
N LEU A 20 18.30 -6.02 36.47
CA LEU A 20 17.52 -5.00 35.76
C LEU A 20 17.98 -4.83 34.31
N PHE A 21 19.29 -4.86 34.03
CA PHE A 21 19.81 -4.83 32.65
C PHE A 21 19.34 -6.03 31.83
N VAL A 22 19.32 -7.23 32.41
CA VAL A 22 18.79 -8.43 31.75
C VAL A 22 17.32 -8.22 31.39
N TRP A 23 16.50 -7.69 32.31
CA TRP A 23 15.10 -7.37 32.03
C TRP A 23 14.93 -6.33 30.93
N VAL A 24 15.72 -5.24 30.94
CA VAL A 24 15.70 -4.21 29.89
C VAL A 24 16.07 -4.82 28.54
N PHE A 25 17.08 -5.69 28.49
CA PHE A 25 17.48 -6.39 27.27
C PHE A 25 16.35 -7.28 26.73
N TYR A 26 15.71 -8.07 27.60
CA TYR A 26 14.55 -8.88 27.21
C TYR A 26 13.38 -8.02 26.73
N ALA A 27 13.07 -6.93 27.44
CA ALA A 27 12.01 -6.00 27.05
C ALA A 27 12.30 -5.39 25.68
N GLN A 28 13.55 -5.00 25.40
CA GLN A 28 13.97 -4.49 24.09
C GLN A 28 13.82 -5.54 22.98
N LEU A 29 14.19 -6.80 23.24
CA LEU A 29 14.05 -7.89 22.28
C LEU A 29 12.58 -8.14 21.94
N LEU A 30 11.73 -8.23 22.96
CA LEU A 30 10.28 -8.41 22.80
C LEU A 30 9.65 -7.22 22.06
N TYR A 31 10.01 -5.99 22.42
CA TYR A 31 9.52 -4.79 21.76
C TYR A 31 9.89 -4.75 20.28
N ASN A 32 11.14 -5.05 19.93
CA ASN A 32 11.59 -5.10 18.55
C ASN A 32 10.86 -6.18 17.73
N GLY A 33 10.61 -7.35 18.33
CA GLY A 33 9.80 -8.40 17.73
C GLY A 33 8.37 -7.94 17.47
N TYR A 34 7.74 -7.34 18.48
CA TYR A 34 6.37 -6.82 18.41
C TYR A 34 6.21 -5.75 17.33
N VAL A 35 7.11 -4.76 17.28
CA VAL A 35 7.08 -3.69 16.28
C VAL A 35 7.32 -4.22 14.87
N ARG A 36 8.17 -5.23 14.69
CA ARG A 36 8.44 -5.80 13.36
C ARG A 36 7.24 -6.58 12.82
N GLN A 37 6.53 -7.31 13.67
CA GLN A 37 5.38 -8.13 13.27
C GLN A 37 4.14 -7.32 12.92
N ARG A 38 3.96 -6.15 13.55
CA ARG A 38 2.77 -5.30 13.37
C ARG A 38 2.87 -4.26 12.26
N ARG A 39 3.94 -4.25 11.45
CA ARG A 39 4.02 -3.31 10.33
C ARG A 39 3.21 -3.84 9.15
N PRO A 40 2.08 -3.22 8.78
CA PRO A 40 1.34 -3.64 7.61
C PRO A 40 2.21 -3.50 6.37
N ARG A 41 2.09 -4.45 5.45
CA ARG A 41 2.83 -4.48 4.19
C ARG A 41 1.89 -4.88 3.07
N VAL A 42 1.58 -3.92 2.22
CA VAL A 42 0.89 -4.15 0.95
C VAL A 42 1.90 -4.01 -0.16
N ILE A 43 1.86 -4.94 -1.11
CA ILE A 43 2.71 -4.91 -2.30
C ILE A 43 1.80 -4.75 -3.52
N ILE A 44 2.14 -3.80 -4.38
CA ILE A 44 1.52 -3.62 -5.69
C ILE A 44 2.51 -4.20 -6.69
N ASN A 45 2.13 -5.24 -7.42
CA ASN A 45 2.96 -5.89 -8.41
C ASN A 45 2.26 -5.95 -9.76
N ARG A 46 3.05 -6.18 -10.80
CA ARG A 46 2.53 -6.68 -12.07
C ARG A 46 2.59 -8.21 -12.05
N GLY A 47 1.53 -8.85 -12.51
CA GLY A 47 1.50 -10.30 -12.76
C GLY A 47 1.03 -10.56 -14.18
N LYS A 48 1.26 -11.79 -14.67
CA LYS A 48 0.70 -12.35 -15.92
C LYS A 48 0.52 -11.32 -17.06
N GLY A 49 1.52 -11.21 -17.92
CA GLY A 49 1.52 -10.30 -19.08
C GLY A 49 2.79 -9.47 -19.14
N ILE A 50 2.92 -8.66 -20.19
CA ILE A 50 4.06 -7.77 -20.44
C ILE A 50 3.51 -6.39 -20.76
N GLY A 51 4.17 -5.35 -20.27
CA GLY A 51 3.76 -3.98 -20.58
C GLY A 51 2.42 -3.64 -19.94
N VAL A 52 1.57 -2.97 -20.71
CA VAL A 52 0.22 -2.56 -20.29
C VAL A 52 -0.76 -3.73 -20.15
N GLU A 53 -0.52 -4.84 -20.86
CA GLU A 53 -1.32 -6.06 -20.76
C GLU A 53 -1.07 -6.85 -19.46
N ALA A 54 -0.08 -6.45 -18.68
CA ALA A 54 0.16 -7.06 -17.37
C ALA A 54 -1.00 -6.75 -16.42
N ILE A 55 -1.37 -7.73 -15.60
CA ILE A 55 -2.40 -7.59 -14.57
C ILE A 55 -1.81 -6.89 -13.35
N CYS A 56 -2.51 -5.88 -12.84
CA CYS A 56 -2.19 -5.26 -11.56
C CYS A 56 -2.62 -6.18 -10.40
N LEU A 57 -1.66 -6.57 -9.57
CA LEU A 57 -1.84 -7.43 -8.40
C LEU A 57 -1.60 -6.64 -7.12
N ILE A 58 -2.52 -6.76 -6.17
CA ILE A 58 -2.35 -6.24 -4.82
C ILE A 58 -2.20 -7.43 -3.87
N SER A 59 -1.12 -7.49 -3.11
CA SER A 59 -0.86 -8.58 -2.18
C SER A 59 -0.73 -8.07 -0.74
N ASN A 60 -1.41 -8.75 0.19
CA ASN A 60 -1.25 -8.50 1.62
C ASN A 60 -0.09 -9.34 2.16
N MET A 61 1.02 -8.69 2.47
CA MET A 61 2.20 -9.28 3.12
C MET A 61 2.31 -8.87 4.60
N SER A 62 1.21 -8.37 5.18
CA SER A 62 1.09 -8.12 6.62
C SER A 62 0.89 -9.44 7.37
N SER A 63 1.13 -9.46 8.67
CA SER A 63 0.93 -10.64 9.52
C SER A 63 -0.54 -10.97 9.79
N GLU A 64 -1.44 -9.98 9.66
CA GLU A 64 -2.89 -10.14 9.86
C GLU A 64 -3.63 -9.72 8.58
N ALA A 65 -4.94 -10.00 8.55
CA ALA A 65 -5.79 -9.53 7.46
C ALA A 65 -5.86 -7.98 7.44
N ILE A 66 -5.90 -7.42 6.24
CA ILE A 66 -6.16 -6.00 6.01
C ILE A 66 -7.50 -5.86 5.31
N TYR A 67 -8.17 -4.73 5.44
CA TYR A 67 -9.35 -4.42 4.65
C TYR A 67 -8.98 -3.41 3.57
N ILE A 68 -9.05 -3.78 2.30
CA ILE A 68 -8.85 -2.85 1.19
C ILE A 68 -10.08 -1.94 1.12
N GLN A 69 -9.86 -0.64 1.31
CA GLN A 69 -10.93 0.36 1.32
C GLN A 69 -11.04 1.07 -0.03
N HIS A 70 -9.92 1.53 -0.58
CA HIS A 70 -9.85 2.24 -1.86
C HIS A 70 -8.65 1.83 -2.68
N LEU A 71 -8.81 1.87 -4.01
CA LEU A 71 -7.75 1.68 -4.98
C LEU A 71 -7.80 2.85 -5.96
N ILE A 72 -6.91 3.79 -5.75
CA ILE A 72 -6.83 5.01 -6.55
C ILE A 72 -5.76 4.81 -7.61
N THR A 73 -6.10 5.14 -8.84
CA THR A 73 -5.16 5.19 -9.94
C THR A 73 -5.00 6.65 -10.35
N VAL A 74 -3.75 7.10 -10.46
CA VAL A 74 -3.42 8.47 -10.81
C VAL A 74 -2.56 8.46 -12.05
N LEU A 75 -3.09 9.01 -13.13
CA LEU A 75 -2.36 9.24 -14.37
C LEU A 75 -1.72 10.61 -14.32
N HIS A 76 -0.41 10.66 -14.21
CA HIS A 76 0.38 11.88 -14.28
C HIS A 76 0.78 12.14 -15.73
N THR A 77 0.37 13.29 -16.28
CA THR A 77 0.88 13.82 -17.55
C THR A 77 1.67 15.10 -17.28
N GLN A 78 2.29 15.68 -18.31
CA GLN A 78 3.11 16.89 -18.14
C GLN A 78 2.30 18.09 -17.62
N LYS A 79 1.00 18.14 -17.94
CA LYS A 79 0.13 19.30 -17.66
C LYS A 79 -0.69 19.12 -16.38
N ARG A 80 -1.23 17.92 -16.15
CA ARG A 80 -2.13 17.65 -15.03
C ARG A 80 -2.08 16.18 -14.59
N SER A 81 -2.62 15.93 -13.40
CA SER A 81 -2.80 14.57 -12.88
C SER A 81 -4.29 14.24 -12.82
N TYR A 82 -4.65 13.04 -13.23
CA TYR A 82 -6.03 12.55 -13.24
C TYR A 82 -6.16 11.36 -12.32
N SER A 83 -7.00 11.48 -11.30
CA SER A 83 -7.24 10.41 -10.33
C SER A 83 -8.59 9.74 -10.58
N LEU A 84 -8.64 8.42 -10.42
CA LEU A 84 -9.87 7.63 -10.44
C LEU A 84 -9.83 6.58 -9.33
N ASP A 85 -10.92 6.40 -8.59
CA ASP A 85 -11.09 5.23 -7.70
C ASP A 85 -11.63 4.06 -8.52
N VAL A 86 -10.77 3.08 -8.79
CA VAL A 86 -11.10 1.93 -9.65
C VAL A 86 -12.16 1.04 -9.00
N VAL A 87 -12.16 0.96 -7.66
CA VAL A 87 -13.15 0.19 -6.91
C VAL A 87 -14.55 0.75 -7.15
N GLU A 88 -14.68 2.08 -7.10
CA GLU A 88 -15.96 2.75 -7.30
C GLU A 88 -16.39 2.73 -8.78
N TYR A 89 -15.46 2.96 -9.70
CA TYR A 89 -15.78 2.99 -11.13
C TYR A 89 -16.37 1.65 -11.59
N GLN A 90 -15.83 0.52 -11.14
CA GLN A 90 -16.36 -0.80 -11.52
C GLN A 90 -17.76 -1.06 -10.95
N GLN A 91 -18.06 -0.58 -9.73
CA GLN A 91 -19.40 -0.69 -9.14
C GLN A 91 -20.47 0.07 -9.92
N ARG A 92 -20.11 1.18 -10.60
CA ARG A 92 -21.04 1.94 -11.47
C ARG A 92 -21.28 1.24 -12.82
N GLY A 93 -20.33 0.47 -13.32
CA GLY A 93 -20.43 -0.21 -14.62
C GLY A 93 -21.12 -1.58 -14.58
N SER A 94 -21.32 -2.17 -13.40
CA SER A 94 -21.83 -3.53 -13.23
C SER A 94 -23.36 -3.65 -13.22
N GLU A 95 -24.11 -2.71 -13.78
CA GLU A 95 -25.58 -2.83 -13.89
C GLU A 95 -26.02 -3.88 -14.94
N GLN A 96 -25.11 -4.48 -15.72
CA GLN A 96 -25.46 -5.36 -16.84
C GLN A 96 -24.92 -6.80 -16.81
N GLU A 97 -24.06 -7.20 -15.87
CA GLU A 97 -23.52 -8.58 -15.85
C GLU A 97 -23.72 -9.29 -14.51
N GLU A 98 -24.65 -10.23 -14.51
CA GLU A 98 -25.26 -10.92 -13.36
C GLU A 98 -24.33 -11.93 -12.62
N ASN A 99 -23.01 -11.97 -12.88
CA ASN A 99 -22.20 -13.12 -12.46
C ASN A 99 -20.84 -12.86 -11.81
N SER A 100 -20.51 -11.62 -11.42
CA SER A 100 -19.39 -11.43 -10.49
C SER A 100 -19.49 -10.11 -9.74
N TYR A 101 -20.09 -10.16 -8.55
CA TYR A 101 -19.95 -9.11 -7.53
C TYR A 101 -18.52 -9.11 -6.94
N HIS A 102 -17.48 -9.07 -7.79
CA HIS A 102 -16.11 -8.91 -7.34
C HIS A 102 -15.92 -7.45 -6.94
N THR A 103 -16.19 -7.18 -5.67
CA THR A 103 -15.80 -5.92 -5.05
C THR A 103 -14.29 -5.94 -4.84
N PHE A 104 -13.58 -4.98 -5.44
CA PHE A 104 -12.17 -4.73 -5.11
C PHE A 104 -12.01 -4.19 -3.66
N GLN A 105 -13.12 -3.91 -2.99
CA GLN A 105 -13.21 -3.59 -1.57
C GLN A 105 -13.49 -4.86 -0.75
N GLY A 106 -12.72 -5.06 0.32
CA GLY A 106 -12.98 -6.19 1.21
C GLY A 106 -11.78 -6.63 2.04
N PRO A 107 -11.99 -7.60 2.95
CA PRO A 107 -10.91 -8.18 3.72
C PRO A 107 -9.99 -9.03 2.82
N LEU A 108 -8.70 -8.79 2.93
CA LEU A 108 -7.63 -9.54 2.27
C LEU A 108 -6.80 -10.24 3.36
N ALA A 109 -6.87 -11.57 3.40
CA ALA A 109 -6.13 -12.39 4.35
C ALA A 109 -4.61 -12.19 4.22
N SER A 110 -3.86 -12.51 5.28
CA SER A 110 -2.39 -12.51 5.22
C SER A 110 -1.91 -13.49 4.15
N GLY A 111 -0.97 -13.05 3.30
CA GLY A 111 -0.50 -13.80 2.13
C GLY A 111 -1.45 -13.81 0.94
N GLY A 112 -2.67 -13.28 1.09
CA GLY A 112 -3.66 -13.18 0.02
C GLY A 112 -3.29 -12.15 -1.04
N TYR A 113 -3.89 -12.29 -2.22
CA TYR A 113 -3.76 -11.33 -3.30
C TYR A 113 -5.10 -11.07 -3.98
N LEU A 114 -5.23 -9.88 -4.55
CA LEU A 114 -6.37 -9.42 -5.33
C LEU A 114 -5.89 -9.11 -6.75
N ASN A 115 -6.58 -9.68 -7.74
CA ASN A 115 -6.40 -9.35 -9.15
C ASN A 115 -7.32 -8.18 -9.48
N ILE A 116 -6.76 -7.07 -9.94
CA ILE A 116 -7.55 -5.89 -10.29
C ILE A 116 -8.00 -6.03 -11.75
N GLN A 117 -7.16 -5.56 -12.67
CA GLN A 117 -7.34 -5.67 -14.11
C GLN A 117 -6.00 -5.38 -14.79
N SER A 118 -5.93 -5.40 -16.12
CA SER A 118 -4.71 -5.00 -16.81
C SER A 118 -4.39 -3.52 -16.59
N PHE A 119 -3.11 -3.14 -16.68
CA PHE A 119 -2.75 -1.72 -16.63
C PHE A 119 -3.36 -0.94 -17.81
N GLY A 120 -3.51 -1.58 -18.98
CA GLY A 120 -4.19 -1.01 -20.15
C GLY A 120 -5.66 -0.68 -19.89
N ASP A 121 -6.38 -1.59 -19.21
CA ASP A 121 -7.78 -1.35 -18.81
C ASP A 121 -7.89 -0.20 -17.81
N ILE A 122 -6.97 -0.14 -16.82
CA ILE A 122 -6.90 1.00 -15.88
C ILE A 122 -6.74 2.32 -16.62
N VAL A 123 -5.79 2.41 -17.55
CA VAL A 123 -5.54 3.63 -18.33
C VAL A 123 -6.77 3.98 -19.17
N SER A 124 -7.39 2.99 -19.81
CA SER A 124 -8.59 3.17 -20.63
C SER A 124 -9.78 3.70 -19.81
N GLN A 125 -9.96 3.22 -18.57
CA GLN A 125 -11.00 3.71 -17.68
C GLN A 125 -10.76 5.16 -17.23
N ILE A 126 -9.53 5.52 -16.87
CA ILE A 126 -9.18 6.91 -16.52
C ILE A 126 -9.43 7.83 -17.72
N LYS A 127 -9.03 7.38 -18.92
CA LYS A 127 -9.25 8.12 -20.17
C LYS A 127 -10.73 8.35 -20.43
N ALA A 128 -11.57 7.32 -20.29
CA ALA A 128 -13.01 7.41 -20.49
C ALA A 128 -13.68 8.33 -19.44
N TYR A 129 -13.31 8.21 -18.17
CA TYR A 129 -13.91 8.99 -17.08
C TYR A 129 -13.60 10.48 -17.17
N TRP A 130 -12.37 10.84 -17.57
CA TRP A 130 -11.92 12.23 -17.68
C TRP A 130 -11.97 12.80 -19.11
N GLU A 131 -12.55 12.05 -20.05
CA GLU A 131 -12.65 12.40 -21.48
C GLU A 131 -11.30 12.87 -22.06
N ILE A 132 -10.23 12.12 -21.76
CA ILE A 132 -8.85 12.48 -22.13
C ILE A 132 -8.63 12.17 -23.62
N GLU A 133 -8.13 13.15 -24.36
CA GLU A 133 -7.73 12.99 -25.77
C GLU A 133 -6.56 11.99 -25.90
N ASP A 134 -6.59 11.14 -26.95
CA ASP A 134 -5.55 10.14 -27.23
C ASP A 134 -4.15 10.74 -27.31
N ASN A 135 -4.02 11.93 -27.91
CA ASN A 135 -2.72 12.60 -28.09
C ASN A 135 -2.00 12.85 -26.75
N LEU A 136 -2.73 13.00 -25.66
CA LEU A 136 -2.15 13.24 -24.34
C LEU A 136 -1.50 11.97 -23.75
N LEU A 137 -1.95 10.79 -24.20
CA LEU A 137 -1.42 9.49 -23.80
C LEU A 137 -0.14 9.10 -24.57
N HIS A 138 0.18 9.83 -25.64
CA HIS A 138 1.43 9.71 -26.39
C HIS A 138 2.45 10.82 -26.02
N GLU A 139 2.15 11.65 -25.00
CA GLU A 139 3.15 12.60 -24.46
C GLU A 139 4.29 11.84 -23.76
N GLN A 140 5.51 12.40 -23.82
CA GLN A 140 6.63 11.82 -23.08
C GLN A 140 6.44 11.95 -21.56
N ASN A 141 6.98 10.99 -20.80
CA ASN A 141 6.99 10.94 -19.33
C ASN A 141 5.62 10.80 -18.66
N ILE A 142 4.72 10.01 -19.25
CA ILE A 142 3.47 9.64 -18.58
C ILE A 142 3.77 8.62 -17.49
N GLN A 143 3.19 8.86 -16.31
CA GLN A 143 3.32 7.95 -15.18
C GLN A 143 1.96 7.51 -14.68
N LEU A 144 1.83 6.23 -14.40
CA LEU A 144 0.69 5.65 -13.72
C LEU A 144 1.08 5.31 -12.30
N GLU A 145 0.49 6.01 -11.34
CA GLU A 145 0.61 5.70 -9.92
C GLU A 145 -0.60 4.91 -9.46
N ILE A 146 -0.36 3.76 -8.84
CA ILE A 146 -1.37 2.98 -8.15
C ILE A 146 -1.24 3.26 -6.65
N ARG A 147 -2.32 3.67 -6.00
CA ARG A 147 -2.40 3.91 -4.55
C ARG A 147 -3.45 2.99 -3.94
N VAL A 148 -3.07 2.31 -2.87
CA VAL A 148 -3.95 1.43 -2.11
C VAL A 148 -4.12 2.00 -0.73
N ILE A 149 -5.37 2.18 -0.31
CA ILE A 149 -5.75 2.56 1.05
C ILE A 149 -6.35 1.34 1.71
N ALA A 150 -5.75 0.90 2.81
CA ALA A 150 -6.20 -0.25 3.56
C ALA A 150 -6.31 0.05 5.06
N ILE A 151 -7.30 -0.55 5.71
CA ILE A 151 -7.47 -0.52 7.16
C ILE A 151 -6.79 -1.76 7.72
N TYR A 152 -5.98 -1.56 8.75
CA TYR A 152 -5.33 -2.65 9.46
C TYR A 152 -5.88 -2.70 10.88
N GLY A 153 -6.54 -3.80 11.25
CA GLY A 153 -7.34 -3.86 12.48
C GLY A 153 -6.55 -3.63 13.78
N SER A 154 -5.23 -3.81 13.75
CA SER A 154 -4.33 -3.56 14.88
C SER A 154 -3.78 -2.12 14.94
N GLU A 155 -4.23 -1.21 14.07
CA GLU A 155 -3.83 0.20 14.03
C GLU A 155 -5.03 1.16 13.87
N ASP A 156 -4.94 2.35 14.48
CA ASP A 156 -6.00 3.38 14.44
C ASP A 156 -6.03 4.22 13.14
N MET A 157 -4.97 4.17 12.34
CA MET A 157 -4.80 4.98 11.14
C MET A 157 -4.76 4.11 9.90
N PRO A 158 -5.33 4.55 8.77
CA PRO A 158 -5.24 3.81 7.52
C PRO A 158 -3.78 3.68 7.08
N THR A 159 -3.48 2.55 6.46
CA THR A 159 -2.19 2.28 5.81
C THR A 159 -2.30 2.54 4.33
N GLY A 160 -1.31 3.23 3.78
CA GLY A 160 -1.19 3.46 2.35
C GLY A 160 -0.01 2.70 1.73
N ALA A 161 -0.21 2.25 0.50
CA ALA A 161 0.87 1.73 -0.34
C ALA A 161 0.75 2.33 -1.73
N THR A 162 1.88 2.74 -2.31
CA THR A 162 1.91 3.37 -3.63
C THR A 162 2.96 2.73 -4.51
N ARG A 163 2.68 2.62 -5.80
CA ARG A 163 3.68 2.21 -6.78
C ARG A 163 3.45 2.92 -8.10
N THR A 164 4.52 3.53 -8.60
CA THR A 164 4.51 4.30 -9.84
C THR A 164 5.19 3.53 -10.96
N PHE A 165 4.59 3.62 -12.15
CA PHE A 165 5.07 3.02 -13.37
C PHE A 165 5.16 4.09 -14.46
N ASN A 166 6.28 4.15 -15.16
CA ASN A 166 6.38 4.89 -16.42
C ASN A 166 5.63 4.11 -17.50
N LEU A 167 4.77 4.82 -18.23
CA LEU A 167 4.05 4.30 -19.38
C LEU A 167 4.72 4.79 -20.66
N ASP A 168 5.01 3.85 -21.55
CA ASP A 168 5.46 4.11 -22.91
C ASP A 168 4.53 3.35 -23.86
N LEU A 169 3.52 4.06 -24.36
CA LEU A 169 2.50 3.54 -25.27
C LEU A 169 2.96 3.54 -26.73
N ASP A 170 4.17 4.00 -27.04
CA ASP A 170 4.71 3.97 -28.40
C ASP A 170 5.76 2.86 -28.56
N ALA A 171 6.31 2.35 -27.46
CA ALA A 171 7.28 1.27 -27.47
C ALA A 171 6.66 -0.08 -27.88
N SER A 172 6.96 -0.49 -29.11
CA SER A 172 6.70 -1.85 -29.61
C SER A 172 7.58 -2.90 -28.92
N PRO A 173 7.10 -4.16 -28.77
CA PRO A 173 5.84 -4.69 -29.32
C PRO A 173 4.63 -4.60 -28.38
N ASN A 174 4.78 -4.31 -27.08
CA ASN A 174 3.72 -4.53 -26.08
C ASN A 174 3.35 -3.31 -25.22
N HIS A 175 3.74 -2.08 -25.61
CA HIS A 175 3.59 -0.86 -24.81
C HIS A 175 4.26 -1.00 -23.44
N GLN A 176 5.45 -0.45 -23.29
CA GLN A 176 6.25 -0.71 -22.10
C GLN A 176 5.64 -0.07 -20.85
N LEU A 177 5.58 -0.86 -19.79
CA LEU A 177 5.27 -0.42 -18.45
C LEU A 177 6.52 -0.66 -17.62
N ILE A 178 7.18 0.38 -17.11
CA ILE A 178 8.45 0.23 -16.38
C ILE A 178 8.24 0.74 -14.95
N PRO A 179 8.55 -0.04 -13.90
CA PRO A 179 8.35 0.45 -12.55
C PRO A 179 9.40 1.53 -12.25
N VAL A 180 8.97 2.68 -11.72
CA VAL A 180 9.89 3.76 -11.33
C VAL A 180 10.76 3.29 -10.15
N ASN A 181 10.13 2.57 -9.21
CA ASN A 181 10.79 1.98 -8.05
C ASN A 181 10.67 0.45 -8.08
N VAL A 182 11.73 -0.23 -7.62
CA VAL A 182 11.79 -1.70 -7.56
C VAL A 182 10.78 -2.26 -6.57
N ASP A 183 10.55 -1.56 -5.44
CA ASP A 183 9.59 -1.96 -4.41
C ASP A 183 8.37 -1.01 -4.38
N THR A 184 7.32 -1.45 -3.69
CA THR A 184 6.16 -0.61 -3.38
C THR A 184 6.52 0.36 -2.26
N ASP A 185 6.24 1.63 -2.47
CA ASP A 185 6.44 2.67 -1.47
C ASP A 185 5.39 2.55 -0.37
N ARG A 186 5.85 2.40 0.87
CA ARG A 186 4.99 2.18 2.04
C ARG A 186 4.83 3.47 2.82
N LEU A 187 3.60 3.88 3.06
CA LEU A 187 3.25 5.11 3.74
C LEU A 187 3.11 4.86 5.25
N ASN A 188 4.24 4.58 5.90
CA ASN A 188 4.29 4.10 7.29
C ASN A 188 4.59 5.19 8.33
N SER A 189 5.16 6.33 7.94
CA SER A 189 5.41 7.42 8.90
C SER A 189 4.10 8.12 9.29
N ARG A 190 4.09 8.75 10.47
CA ARG A 190 2.90 9.50 10.95
C ARG A 190 2.43 10.56 9.96
N SER A 191 3.36 11.27 9.31
CA SER A 191 3.00 12.28 8.29
C SER A 191 2.42 11.63 7.03
N GLN A 192 2.98 10.50 6.59
CA GLN A 192 2.46 9.77 5.44
C GLN A 192 1.07 9.19 5.71
N ARG A 193 0.83 8.63 6.90
CA ARG A 193 -0.50 8.13 7.29
C ARG A 193 -1.56 9.24 7.37
N LYS A 194 -1.18 10.46 7.79
CA LYS A 194 -2.07 11.62 7.70
C LYS A 194 -2.44 11.94 6.25
N ARG A 195 -1.47 11.92 5.34
CA ARG A 195 -1.72 12.11 3.89
C ARG A 195 -2.65 11.03 3.33
N VAL A 196 -2.49 9.78 3.74
CA VAL A 196 -3.40 8.68 3.34
C VAL A 196 -4.82 8.93 3.84
N LEU A 197 -4.96 9.41 5.08
CA LEU A 197 -6.26 9.80 5.63
C LEU A 197 -6.88 10.98 4.88
N GLU A 198 -6.08 11.95 4.45
CA GLU A 198 -6.55 13.05 3.59
C GLU A 198 -7.08 12.54 2.25
N TRP A 199 -6.37 11.61 1.60
CA TRP A 199 -6.86 10.96 0.37
C TRP A 199 -8.19 10.24 0.58
N ALA A 200 -8.33 9.48 1.66
CA ALA A 200 -9.59 8.79 1.99
C ALA A 200 -10.74 9.79 2.19
N LYS A 201 -10.49 10.90 2.89
CA LYS A 201 -11.48 11.97 3.10
C LYS A 201 -11.88 12.65 1.80
N GLU A 202 -10.94 12.97 0.92
CA GLU A 202 -11.23 13.57 -0.38
C GLU A 202 -12.20 12.68 -1.17
N ILE A 203 -11.95 11.37 -1.20
CA ILE A 203 -12.84 10.41 -1.88
C ILE A 203 -14.24 10.41 -1.26
N GLU A 204 -14.35 10.30 0.06
CA GLU A 204 -15.66 10.30 0.73
C GLU A 204 -16.44 11.60 0.49
N THR A 205 -15.77 12.75 0.43
CA THR A 205 -16.42 14.02 0.12
C THR A 205 -16.89 14.13 -1.33
N HIS A 206 -16.19 13.52 -2.28
CA HIS A 206 -16.62 13.44 -3.67
C HIS A 206 -17.82 12.50 -3.86
N LYS A 207 -17.97 11.45 -3.03
CA LYS A 207 -19.14 10.57 -3.04
C LYS A 207 -20.44 11.24 -2.54
N ALA A 208 -20.32 12.27 -1.70
CA ALA A 208 -21.47 12.94 -1.09
C ALA A 208 -22.10 14.05 -1.96
N ARG A 209 -21.52 14.34 -3.13
CA ARG A 209 -22.00 15.35 -4.09
C ARG A 209 -22.62 14.68 -5.31
#